data_AF-A0A7W0R4E0-F1
#
_entry.id   AF-A0A7W0R4E0-F1
#
_cell.length_a   1.000
_cell.length_b   1.000
_cell.length_c   1.000
_cell.angle_alpha   90.00
_cell.angle_beta   90.00
_cell.angle_gamma   90.00
#
_symmetry.space_group_name_H-M   'P 1'
#
loop_
_entity.id
_entity.type
_entity.pdbx_description
1 polymer ?
#
loop_
_entity_poly.entity_id
_entity_poly.type
_entity_poly.pdbx_seq_one_letter_code
_entity_poly.pdbx_strand_id
1 'polypeptide(L)' 'MTYVFQKLFGYDEPTATKLMLQVHHEGRAIVSSGAKERMESDTSRLHAYGLWASYQRDS' A
#
# COMPACT_ATOMS: atom_id res chain seq x y z
N MET A 1 2.58 -4.86 8.77
CA MET A 1 2.42 -4.20 7.45
C MET A 1 3.58 -4.46 6.51
N THR A 2 4.84 -4.42 6.97
CA THR A 2 6.04 -4.67 6.14
C THR A 2 5.93 -5.90 5.25
N TYR A 3 5.61 -7.08 5.81
CA TYR A 3 5.46 -8.32 5.03
C TYR A 3 4.37 -8.22 3.93
N VAL A 4 3.26 -7.54 4.20
CA VAL A 4 2.19 -7.37 3.20
C VAL A 4 2.66 -6.51 2.04
N PHE A 5 3.44 -5.46 2.31
CA PHE A 5 4.02 -4.62 1.27
C PHE A 5 5.03 -5.35 0.41
N GLN A 6 5.88 -6.19 1.01
CA GLN A 6 6.78 -7.07 0.25
C GLN A 6 5.98 -8.04 -0.62
N LYS A 7 4.97 -8.71 -0.05
CA LYS A 7 4.18 -9.73 -0.75
C LYS A 7 3.31 -9.16 -1.87
N LEU A 8 2.69 -8.00 -1.67
CA LEU A 8 1.72 -7.45 -2.63
C LEU A 8 2.37 -6.58 -3.71
N PHE A 9 3.42 -5.84 -3.36
CA PHE A 9 4.05 -4.85 -4.24
C PHE A 9 5.49 -5.20 -4.62
N GLY A 10 6.06 -6.26 -4.05
CA GLY A 10 7.43 -6.69 -4.36
C GLY A 10 8.51 -5.77 -3.80
N TYR A 11 8.17 -4.92 -2.82
CA TYR A 11 9.15 -4.06 -2.18
C TYR A 11 10.17 -4.88 -1.39
N ASP A 12 11.42 -4.39 -1.36
CA ASP A 12 12.43 -4.91 -0.46
C ASP A 12 12.12 -4.55 1.01
N GLU A 13 12.78 -5.23 1.94
CA GLU A 13 12.57 -5.00 3.38
C GLU A 13 12.78 -3.54 3.81
N PRO A 14 13.82 -2.82 3.36
CA PRO A 14 14.00 -1.41 3.70
C PRO A 14 12.85 -0.53 3.22
N THR A 15 12.39 -0.67 1.97
CA THR A 15 11.29 0.14 1.43
C THR A 15 9.98 -0.19 2.13
N ALA A 16 9.68 -1.47 2.31
CA ALA A 16 8.48 -1.91 3.01
C ALA A 16 8.45 -1.40 4.47
N THR A 17 9.60 -1.36 5.12
CA THR A 17 9.73 -0.84 6.49
C THR A 17 9.51 0.66 6.54
N LYS A 18 10.10 1.40 5.58
CA LYS A 18 9.89 2.85 5.46
C LYS A 18 8.41 3.19 5.26
N LEU A 19 7.72 2.51 4.36
CA LEU A 19 6.29 2.72 4.11
C LEU A 19 5.43 2.37 5.32
N MET A 20 5.77 1.29 6.03
CA MET A 20 5.07 0.91 7.25
C MET A 20 5.23 1.99 8.33
N LEU A 21 6.45 2.49 8.55
CA LEU A 21 6.72 3.57 9.49
C LEU A 21 5.99 4.86 9.11
N GLN A 22 5.91 5.16 7.81
CA GLN A 22 5.15 6.30 7.33
C GLN A 22 3.67 6.19 7.72
N VAL A 23 3.04 5.03 7.51
CA VAL A 23 1.66 4.82 7.98
C VAL A 23 1.56 4.91 9.51
N HIS A 24 2.56 4.41 10.24
CA HIS A 24 2.55 4.46 11.71
C HIS A 24 2.62 5.90 12.25
N HIS A 25 3.44 6.77 11.64
CA HIS A 25 3.63 8.15 12.10
C HIS A 25 2.64 9.14 11.49
N GLU A 26 2.30 8.98 10.21
CA GLU A 26 1.47 9.93 9.45
C GLU A 26 0.03 9.45 9.26
N GLY A 27 -0.28 8.22 9.68
CA GLY A 27 -1.59 7.59 9.51
C GLY A 27 -1.89 7.10 8.09
N ARG A 28 -1.01 7.38 7.10
CA ARG A 28 -1.17 6.97 5.70
C ARG A 28 0.16 6.89 4.96
N ALA A 29 0.19 6.17 3.84
CA ALA A 29 1.29 6.16 2.89
C ALA A 29 0.78 5.82 1.49
N ILE A 30 1.45 6.33 0.45
CA ILE A 30 1.19 5.95 -0.94
C ILE A 30 2.04 4.70 -1.24
N VAL A 31 1.38 3.58 -1.51
CA VAL A 31 2.03 2.27 -1.70
C VAL A 31 1.93 1.72 -3.13
N SER A 32 1.13 2.36 -3.99
CA SER A 32 0.97 2.01 -5.40
C SER A 32 0.40 3.22 -6.16
N SER A 33 0.71 3.34 -7.44
CA SER A 33 0.14 4.33 -8.35
C SER A 33 -0.03 3.74 -9.75
N GLY A 34 -1.03 4.20 -10.50
CA GLY A 34 -1.30 3.72 -11.85
C GLY A 34 -2.75 3.88 -12.30
N ALA A 35 -3.13 3.11 -13.32
CA ALA A 35 -4.48 3.08 -13.85
C ALA A 35 -5.50 2.66 -12.78
N LYS A 36 -6.75 3.12 -12.94
CA LYS A 36 -7.83 2.91 -11.98
C LYS A 36 -8.03 1.42 -11.65
N GLU A 37 -8.00 0.56 -12.65
CA GLU A 37 -8.23 -0.87 -12.53
C GLU A 37 -7.15 -1.53 -11.64
N ARG A 38 -5.89 -1.06 -11.76
CA ARG A 38 -4.79 -1.54 -10.91
C ARG A 38 -4.99 -1.08 -9.46
N MET A 39 -5.39 0.17 -9.25
CA MET A 39 -5.62 0.70 -7.91
C MET A 39 -6.79 -0.01 -7.21
N GLU A 40 -7.88 -0.29 -7.94
CA GLU A 40 -9.00 -1.09 -7.43
C GLU A 40 -8.57 -2.50 -7.02
N SER A 41 -7.74 -3.15 -7.83
CA SER A 41 -7.17 -4.46 -7.51
C SER A 41 -6.28 -4.42 -6.28
N ASP A 42 -5.37 -3.45 -6.20
CA ASP A 42 -4.43 -3.30 -5.07
C ASP A 42 -5.17 -2.99 -3.76
N THR A 43 -6.20 -2.13 -3.79
CA THR A 43 -7.06 -1.87 -2.62
C THR A 43 -7.80 -3.14 -2.16
N SER A 44 -8.35 -3.91 -3.10
CA SER A 44 -9.03 -5.17 -2.78
C SER A 44 -8.08 -6.19 -2.16
N ARG A 45 -6.86 -6.29 -2.69
CA ARG A 45 -5.80 -7.15 -2.13
C ARG A 45 -5.44 -6.70 -0.72
N LEU A 46 -5.24 -5.41 -0.47
CA LEU A 46 -4.93 -4.90 0.87
C LEU A 46 -6.05 -5.23 1.88
N HIS A 47 -7.31 -5.05 1.51
CA HIS A 47 -8.46 -5.41 2.35
C HIS A 47 -8.48 -6.91 2.68
N ALA A 48 -8.12 -7.78 1.74
CA ALA A 48 -8.04 -9.22 2.00
C ALA A 48 -6.96 -9.59 3.04
N TYR A 49 -5.94 -8.73 3.25
CA TYR A 49 -4.94 -8.87 4.32
C TYR A 49 -5.33 -8.10 5.59
N GLY A 50 -6.57 -7.59 5.69
CA GLY A 50 -7.05 -6.82 6.83
C GLY A 50 -6.52 -5.39 6.89
N LEU A 51 -5.90 -4.89 5.82
CA LEU A 51 -5.43 -3.51 5.74
C LEU A 51 -6.48 -2.64 5.09
N TRP A 52 -6.94 -1.61 5.79
CA TRP A 52 -7.79 -0.60 5.19
C TRP A 52 -6.98 0.26 4.20
N ALA A 53 -7.49 0.40 2.97
CA ALA A 53 -6.85 1.17 1.93
C ALA A 53 -7.89 1.91 1.07
N SER A 54 -7.46 3.01 0.47
CA SER A 54 -8.23 3.75 -0.53
C SER A 54 -7.31 4.20 -1.66
N TYR A 55 -7.90 4.55 -2.80
CA TYR A 55 -7.20 5.19 -3.90
C TYR A 55 -7.88 6.51 -4.24
N GLN A 56 -7.12 7.45 -4.77
CA GLN A 56 -7.61 8.76 -5.20
C GLN A 56 -6.95 9.13 -6.53
N ARG A 57 -7.61 10.02 -7.27
CA ARG A 57 -7.05 10.59 -8.50
C ARG A 57 -6.04 11.67 -8.13
N ASP A 58 -4.81 11.56 -8.64
CA ASP A 58 -3.83 12.65 -8.57
C ASP A 58 -4.38 13.85 -9.34
N SER A 59 -4.40 15.03 -8.72
CA SER A 59 -5.07 16.24 -9.24
C SER A 59 -4.23 16.96 -10.29
#